data_AF-A0AAV9E1R9-F1
#
_entry.id   AF-A0AAV9E1R9-F1
#
_cell.length_a   1.000
_cell.length_b   1.000
_cell.length_c   1.000
_cell.angle_alpha   90.00
_cell.angle_beta   90.00
_cell.angle_gamma   90.00
#
_symmetry.space_group_name_H-M   'P 1'
#
loop_
_entity.id
_entity.type
_entity.pdbx_description
1 polymer ?
#
loop_
_entity_poly.entity_id
_entity_poly.type
_entity_poly.pdbx_seq_one_letter_code
_entity_poly.pdbx_strand_id
1 'polypeptide(L)'
;MIFVDGRRFSQGDGDLVALLEEPSLMSASESFKAKPERKITAVDSARTNCVYIFQREYATVNPGWVKMVGMDEATTCVGLVIRNRSDGI
;
A
#
# COMPACT_ATOMS: atom_id res chain seq x y z
N MET A 1 13.39 7.41 9.12
CA MET A 1 13.93 8.16 7.97
C MET A 1 13.34 7.56 6.72
N ILE A 2 12.80 8.39 5.83
CA ILE A 2 12.15 7.95 4.58
C ILE A 2 12.97 8.50 3.42
N PHE A 3 13.04 7.74 2.32
CA PHE A 3 13.68 8.19 1.09
C PHE A 3 12.65 8.20 -0.04
N VAL A 4 12.60 9.30 -0.78
CA VAL A 4 11.78 9.47 -1.99
C VAL A 4 12.69 9.97 -3.09
N ASP A 5 12.76 9.25 -4.21
CA ASP A 5 13.62 9.58 -5.35
C ASP A 5 15.10 9.86 -4.96
N GLY A 6 15.60 9.12 -3.96
CA GLY A 6 16.95 9.27 -3.42
C GLY A 6 17.13 10.42 -2.43
N ARG A 7 16.13 11.29 -2.26
CA ARG A 7 16.13 12.37 -1.26
C ARG A 7 15.70 11.85 0.11
N ARG A 8 16.40 12.27 1.15
CA ARG A 8 16.22 11.86 2.55
C ARG A 8 15.27 12.80 3.29
N PHE A 9 14.30 12.25 4.01
CA PHE A 9 13.37 12.97 4.88
C PHE A 9 13.46 12.47 6.32
N SER A 10 13.43 13.41 7.28
CA SER A 10 13.47 13.15 8.72
C SER A 10 12.17 13.56 9.43
N GLN A 11 12.05 13.26 10.73
CA GLN A 11 10.85 13.56 11.52
C GLN A 11 10.86 15.02 12.04
N GLY A 12 10.93 15.98 11.13
CA GLY A 12 10.72 17.40 11.43
C GLY A 12 9.50 17.94 10.66
N ASP A 13 8.77 18.90 11.23
CA ASP A 13 7.54 19.43 10.62
C ASP A 13 7.78 19.97 9.20
N GLY A 14 8.91 20.64 8.96
CA GLY A 14 9.29 21.13 7.62
C GLY A 14 9.57 20.00 6.61
N ASP A 15 10.10 18.86 7.08
CA ASP A 15 10.34 17.69 6.23
C ASP A 15 9.02 16.96 5.90
N LEU A 16 8.03 17.00 6.79
CA LEU A 16 6.72 16.40 6.55
C LEU A 16 5.94 17.14 5.46
N VAL A 17 5.90 18.48 5.53
CA VAL A 17 5.24 19.28 4.48
C VAL A 17 5.93 19.07 3.13
N ALA A 18 7.26 19.14 3.11
CA ALA A 18 8.03 18.88 1.89
C ALA A 18 7.78 17.48 1.33
N LEU A 19 7.68 16.45 2.19
CA LEU A 19 7.38 15.08 1.77
C LEU A 19 5.99 14.96 1.13
N LEU A 20 4.97 15.63 1.68
CA LEU A 20 3.61 15.61 1.16
C LEU A 20 3.47 16.33 -0.19
N GLU A 21 4.38 17.25 -0.49
CA GLU A 21 4.43 18.01 -1.75
C GLU A 21 5.33 17.38 -2.81
N GLU A 22 6.01 16.26 -2.52
CA GLU A 22 6.91 15.60 -3.48
C GLU A 22 6.14 15.15 -4.74
N PRO A 23 6.59 15.55 -5.96
CA PRO A 23 5.83 15.33 -7.19
C PRO A 23 5.52 13.86 -7.50
N SER A 24 6.44 12.95 -7.21
CA SER A 24 6.25 11.51 -7.45
C SER A 24 5.17 10.91 -6.54
N LEU A 25 5.11 11.35 -5.28
CA LEU A 25 4.08 10.93 -4.33
C LEU A 25 2.72 11.52 -4.68
N MET A 26 2.66 12.81 -5.04
CA MET A 26 1.42 13.45 -5.51
C MET A 26 0.89 12.75 -6.76
N SER A 27 1.75 12.49 -7.75
CA SER A 27 1.37 11.76 -8.97
C SER A 27 0.86 10.35 -8.68
N ALA A 28 1.55 9.60 -7.80
CA ALA A 28 1.12 8.27 -7.39
C ALA A 28 -0.23 8.29 -6.66
N SER A 29 -0.45 9.27 -5.78
CA SER A 29 -1.71 9.45 -5.04
C SER A 29 -2.87 9.78 -5.98
N GLU A 30 -2.71 10.72 -6.90
CA GLU A 30 -3.74 11.04 -7.90
C GLU A 30 -4.04 9.84 -8.81
N SER A 31 -3.00 9.13 -9.27
CA SER A 31 -3.17 7.91 -10.06
C SER A 31 -3.91 6.82 -9.29
N PHE A 32 -3.67 6.68 -7.98
CA PHE A 32 -4.37 5.73 -7.13
C PHE A 32 -5.84 6.10 -6.92
N LYS A 33 -6.13 7.37 -6.59
CA LYS A 33 -7.50 7.89 -6.43
C LYS A 33 -8.35 7.77 -7.70
N ALA A 34 -7.73 7.89 -8.88
CA ALA A 34 -8.41 7.78 -10.16
C ALA A 34 -8.76 6.33 -10.56
N LYS A 35 -8.24 5.30 -9.86
CA LYS A 35 -8.56 3.91 -10.17
C LYS A 35 -9.99 3.60 -9.72
N PRO A 36 -10.83 2.99 -10.59
CA PRO A 36 -12.14 2.54 -10.18
C PRO A 36 -12.01 1.44 -9.13
N GLU A 37 -12.94 1.43 -8.17
CA GLU A 37 -13.07 0.34 -7.22
C GLU A 37 -13.29 -0.98 -7.97
N ARG A 38 -12.59 -2.03 -7.53
CA ARG A 38 -12.78 -3.39 -8.06
C ARG A 38 -13.32 -4.29 -6.96
N LYS A 39 -14.56 -4.73 -7.12
CA LYS A 39 -15.15 -5.75 -6.26
C LYS A 39 -14.42 -7.08 -6.48
N ILE A 40 -13.90 -7.66 -5.39
CA ILE A 40 -13.33 -9.00 -5.39
C ILE A 40 -14.43 -9.98 -5.02
N THR A 41 -14.78 -10.88 -5.95
CA THR A 41 -15.82 -11.89 -5.71
C THR A 41 -15.23 -13.16 -5.09
N ALA A 42 -16.10 -14.03 -4.57
CA ALA A 42 -15.70 -15.35 -4.09
C ALA A 42 -15.05 -16.22 -5.19
N VAL A 43 -15.41 -16.00 -6.46
CA VAL A 43 -14.80 -16.70 -7.60
C VAL A 43 -13.38 -16.18 -7.84
N ASP A 44 -13.17 -14.87 -7.69
CA ASP A 44 -11.84 -14.26 -7.82
C ASP A 44 -10.92 -14.73 -6.69
N SER A 45 -11.41 -14.74 -5.45
CA SER A 45 -10.62 -15.18 -4.30
C SER A 45 -10.21 -16.65 -4.38
N ALA A 46 -11.10 -17.51 -4.86
CA ALA A 46 -10.82 -18.93 -5.08
C ALA A 46 -9.77 -19.17 -6.19
N ARG A 47 -9.69 -18.29 -7.19
CA ARG A 47 -8.73 -18.40 -8.30
C ARG A 47 -7.37 -17.76 -8.02
N THR A 48 -7.33 -16.76 -7.14
CA THR A 48 -6.15 -15.89 -6.96
C THR A 48 -5.47 -16.00 -5.59
N ASN A 49 -5.96 -16.88 -4.71
CA ASN A 49 -5.45 -17.03 -3.34
C ASN A 49 -5.32 -15.66 -2.66
N CYS A 50 -6.47 -15.05 -2.36
CA CYS A 50 -6.53 -13.76 -1.69
C CYS A 50 -6.33 -13.90 -0.17
N VAL A 51 -5.60 -12.97 0.42
CA VAL A 51 -5.52 -12.78 1.87
C VAL A 51 -6.26 -11.49 2.23
N TYR A 52 -7.29 -11.62 3.07
CA TYR A 52 -8.00 -10.47 3.64
C TYR A 52 -7.47 -10.22 5.05
N ILE A 53 -7.15 -8.96 5.36
CA ILE A 53 -6.57 -8.55 6.65
C ILE A 53 -7.59 -7.67 7.37
N PHE A 54 -8.00 -8.07 8.58
CA PHE A 54 -8.86 -7.22 9.41
C PHE A 54 -8.07 -6.09 10.07
N GLN A 55 -8.79 -5.07 10.54
CA GLN A 55 -8.19 -3.98 11.29
C GLN A 55 -7.43 -4.54 12.51
N ARG A 56 -6.18 -4.07 12.70
CA ARG A 56 -5.21 -4.52 13.73
C ARG A 56 -4.57 -5.89 13.48
N GLU A 57 -4.78 -6.49 12.32
CA GLU A 57 -4.01 -7.65 11.86
C GLU A 57 -2.86 -7.24 10.92
N TYR A 58 -1.91 -8.14 10.73
CA TYR A 58 -0.86 -8.01 9.72
C TYR A 58 -0.58 -9.38 9.10
N ALA A 59 -0.09 -9.38 7.86
CA ALA A 59 0.36 -10.59 7.19
C ALA A 59 1.63 -10.30 6.37
N THR A 60 2.52 -11.27 6.33
CA THR A 60 3.62 -11.36 5.36
C THR A 60 3.31 -12.52 4.42
N VAL A 61 3.39 -12.30 3.11
CA VAL A 61 2.93 -13.30 2.13
C VAL A 61 4.04 -13.73 1.19
N ASN A 62 3.98 -14.98 0.74
CA ASN A 62 4.83 -15.45 -0.34
C ASN A 62 4.18 -15.11 -1.69
N PRO A 63 4.80 -14.25 -2.54
CA PRO A 63 4.23 -13.86 -3.83
C PRO A 63 4.10 -15.01 -4.84
N GLY A 64 4.79 -16.13 -4.59
CA GLY A 64 4.63 -17.38 -5.34
C GLY A 64 3.25 -18.00 -5.15
N TRP A 65 2.57 -17.75 -4.02
CA TRP A 65 1.33 -18.43 -3.65
C TRP A 65 0.13 -17.50 -3.54
N VAL A 66 0.32 -16.29 -3.01
CA VAL A 66 -0.73 -15.28 -2.81
C VAL A 66 -0.64 -14.25 -3.93
N LYS A 67 -1.74 -14.03 -4.67
CA LYS A 67 -1.78 -13.00 -5.74
C LYS A 67 -2.38 -11.68 -5.29
N MET A 68 -3.07 -11.66 -4.15
CA MET A 68 -3.72 -10.45 -3.66
C MET A 68 -3.77 -10.42 -2.14
N VAL A 69 -3.47 -9.26 -1.59
CA VAL A 69 -3.67 -8.93 -0.19
C VAL A 69 -4.52 -7.68 -0.16
N GLY A 70 -5.55 -7.66 0.69
CA GLY A 70 -6.46 -6.53 0.78
C GLY A 70 -7.02 -6.35 2.18
N MET A 71 -7.49 -5.13 2.43
CA MET A 71 -8.29 -4.75 3.58
C MET A 71 -9.39 -3.81 3.08
N ASP A 72 -10.46 -3.69 3.85
CA ASP A 72 -11.55 -2.75 3.61
C ASP A 72 -11.93 -2.05 4.94
N GLU A 73 -12.92 -1.16 4.90
CA GLU A 73 -13.46 -0.43 6.05
C GLU A 73 -12.44 0.50 6.75
N ALA A 74 -11.43 0.94 6.01
CA ALA A 74 -10.41 1.88 6.49
C ALA A 74 -10.92 3.33 6.48
N THR A 75 -11.82 3.68 7.40
CA THR A 75 -12.40 5.03 7.47
C THR A 75 -11.45 6.04 8.11
N THR A 76 -10.92 5.71 9.29
CA THR A 76 -9.96 6.55 10.05
C THR A 76 -8.64 5.83 10.34
N CYS A 77 -8.59 4.52 10.14
CA CYS A 77 -7.36 3.75 10.20
C CYS A 77 -6.62 3.82 8.86
N VAL A 78 -5.34 3.44 8.88
CA VAL A 78 -4.49 3.43 7.69
C VAL A 78 -4.02 2.02 7.40
N GLY A 79 -4.14 1.61 6.13
CA GLY A 79 -3.48 0.41 5.62
C GLY A 79 -2.02 0.69 5.32
N LEU A 80 -1.12 -0.20 5.74
CA LEU A 80 0.31 -0.10 5.45
C LEU A 80 0.75 -1.32 4.64
N VAL A 81 1.35 -1.07 3.48
CA VAL A 81 1.97 -2.10 2.65
C VAL A 81 3.46 -1.81 2.56
N ILE A 82 4.27 -2.78 2.96
CA ILE A 82 5.73 -2.76 2.82
C ILE A 82 6.07 -3.90 1.86
N ARG A 83 6.90 -3.61 0.86
CA ARG A 83 7.34 -4.61 -0.11
C ARG A 83 8.83 -4.47 -0.35
N ASN A 84 9.57 -5.55 -0.14
CA ASN A 84 10.93 -5.64 -0.60
C ASN A 84 10.96 -5.91 -2.11
N ARG A 85 11.63 -5.05 -2.87
CA ARG A 85 11.71 -5.18 -4.33
C ARG A 85 12.55 -6.38 -4.78
N SER A 86 13.48 -6.87 -3.95
CA SER A 86 14.39 -7.95 -4.36
C SER A 86 13.70 -9.32 -4.43
N ASP A 87 12.83 -9.62 -3.48
CA ASP A 87 12.15 -10.93 -3.33
C ASP A 87 10.62 -10.83 -3.42
N GLY A 88 10.06 -9.62 -3.30
CA GLY A 88 8.63 -9.36 -3.40
C GLY A 88 7.83 -9.64 -2.14
N ILE A 89 8.50 -9.94 -1.01
CA ILE A 89 7.87 -10.12 0.31
C ILE A 89 7.43 -8.78 0.88
#